data_AF-A0A399T5A0-F1
#
_entry.id   AF-A0A399T5A0-F1
#
_cell.length_a   1.000
_cell.length_b   1.000
_cell.length_c   1.000
_cell.angle_alpha   90.00
_cell.angle_beta   90.00
_cell.angle_gamma   90.00
#
_symmetry.space_group_name_H-M   'P 1'
#
loop_
_entity.id
_entity.type
_entity.pdbx_description
1 polymer ?
#
loop_
_entity_poly.entity_id
_entity_poly.type
_entity_poly.pdbx_seq_one_letter_code
_entity_poly.pdbx_strand_id
1 'polypeptide(L)'
;MRRSPLVPAALLALVLLAGCAPGADDAGTLAAGDPPASSSSGEPVAVPTPAEVTGYDCNIRPVDPEAFEARVPLSSLGAEGAAAFAETTQGMEGHPGYPPEDGWFVLAASATDIEIMRAVTEPYEMGNGEIPPDHEYVAAKRVEEPGEAPRWMEWSASPCALRLDYAELDVATVSFEALPDPSSDRITFLVDEHACNSGEDAAGRVQLLALEETDDRVEVAFGVRPRNVGATCQGNPSTPFTVALSAPLGEREVVDTGLVIPRPVGLSPQVGMPTG
;
A
#
# COMPACT_ATOMS: atom_id res chain seq x y z
N MET A 1 1.54 36.53 -20.89
CA MET A 1 2.64 37.41 -20.44
C MET A 1 2.35 37.90 -19.01
N ARG A 2 2.79 37.16 -17.99
CA ARG A 2 2.86 37.64 -16.60
C ARG A 2 4.20 37.17 -16.04
N ARG A 3 4.96 38.12 -15.51
CA ARG A 3 6.35 37.98 -15.07
C ARG A 3 6.39 37.43 -13.65
N SER A 4 7.17 36.38 -13.45
CA SER A 4 7.59 35.87 -12.14
C SER A 4 8.62 36.80 -11.49
N PRO A 5 8.60 37.01 -10.16
CA PRO A 5 9.73 37.58 -9.45
C PRO A 5 10.74 36.51 -9.03
N LEU A 6 12.01 36.77 -9.35
CA LEU A 6 13.21 36.05 -8.92
C LEU A 6 13.44 36.28 -7.42
N VAL A 7 13.77 35.22 -6.68
CA VAL A 7 14.34 35.30 -5.32
C VAL A 7 15.80 34.82 -5.40
N PRO A 8 16.77 35.56 -4.83
CA PRO A 8 18.18 35.22 -4.95
C PRO A 8 18.63 34.14 -3.95
N ALA A 9 19.55 33.31 -4.43
CA ALA A 9 20.30 32.33 -3.67
C ALA A 9 21.24 32.99 -2.65
N ALA A 10 21.28 32.45 -1.43
CA ALA A 10 22.32 32.74 -0.45
C ALA A 10 23.19 31.48 -0.27
N LEU A 11 24.43 31.57 -0.75
CA LEU A 11 25.54 30.70 -0.37
C LEU A 11 25.85 30.89 1.12
N LEU A 12 25.98 29.80 1.88
CA LEU A 12 26.83 29.78 3.06
C LEU A 12 27.81 28.61 2.96
N ALA A 13 29.09 28.99 2.82
CA ALA A 13 30.23 28.08 2.95
C ALA A 13 30.59 27.96 4.43
N LEU A 14 30.85 26.74 4.90
CA LEU A 14 31.64 26.52 6.12
C LEU A 14 32.76 25.52 5.83
N VAL A 15 33.90 25.81 6.41
CA VAL A 15 35.25 25.38 6.03
C VAL A 15 35.93 24.80 7.27
N LEU A 16 36.67 23.69 7.07
CA LEU A 16 37.75 23.10 7.91
C LEU A 16 37.34 22.53 9.28
N LEU A 17 37.83 21.34 9.68
CA LEU A 17 39.24 21.08 9.98
C LEU A 17 39.64 19.61 9.79
N ALA A 18 40.76 19.43 9.08
CA ALA A 18 41.56 18.21 9.10
C ALA A 18 42.43 18.17 10.37
N GLY A 19 42.49 17.01 11.02
CA GLY A 19 43.43 16.71 12.10
C GLY A 19 44.20 15.43 11.77
N CYS A 20 45.48 15.58 11.42
CA CYS A 20 46.45 14.49 11.36
C CYS A 20 47.16 14.36 12.71
N ALA A 21 47.36 13.13 13.19
CA ALA A 21 48.39 12.81 14.17
C ALA A 21 49.01 11.43 13.83
N PRO A 22 50.36 11.31 13.77
CA PRO A 22 51.06 10.04 13.67
C PRO A 22 51.78 9.67 14.99
N GLY A 23 52.11 8.37 15.11
CA GLY A 23 52.99 7.79 16.13
C GLY A 23 52.25 6.80 17.05
N ALA A 24 52.76 5.62 17.40
CA ALA A 24 54.07 5.03 17.21
C ALA A 24 53.96 3.50 17.37
N ASP A 25 54.98 2.80 16.89
CA ASP A 25 55.23 1.37 17.08
C ASP A 25 55.20 0.96 18.56
N ASP A 26 54.61 -0.20 18.86
CA ASP A 26 55.09 -1.02 19.96
C ASP A 26 54.86 -2.51 19.73
N ALA A 27 55.86 -3.28 20.15
CA ALA A 27 56.08 -4.67 19.80
C ALA A 27 55.32 -5.65 20.70
N GLY A 28 54.91 -6.77 20.11
CA GLY A 28 55.03 -8.11 20.68
C GLY A 28 54.22 -8.45 21.94
N THR A 29 53.10 -9.14 21.76
CA THR A 29 52.65 -10.18 22.70
C THR A 29 51.88 -11.26 21.93
N LEU A 30 52.43 -12.48 21.94
CA LEU A 30 51.73 -13.69 21.57
C LEU A 30 50.72 -14.02 22.68
N ALA A 31 49.43 -13.92 22.38
CA ALA A 31 48.35 -14.38 23.25
C ALA A 31 47.32 -15.20 22.47
N ALA A 32 46.66 -16.08 23.21
CA ALA A 32 45.83 -17.19 22.82
C ALA A 32 44.72 -16.86 21.80
N GLY A 33 44.33 -17.90 21.05
CA GLY A 33 43.47 -17.81 19.88
C GLY A 33 42.17 -17.04 20.10
N ASP A 34 41.89 -16.17 19.13
CA ASP A 34 40.60 -15.54 18.97
C ASP A 34 39.50 -16.61 18.81
N PRO A 35 38.35 -16.48 19.50
CA PRO A 35 37.16 -17.20 19.10
C PRO A 35 36.79 -16.77 17.67
N PRO A 36 36.14 -17.64 16.88
CA PRO A 36 35.75 -17.29 15.53
C PRO A 36 34.93 -15.99 15.58
N ALA A 37 35.43 -14.98 14.88
CA ALA A 37 34.64 -13.81 14.55
C ALA A 37 33.41 -14.33 13.80
N SER A 38 32.26 -14.35 14.47
CA SER A 38 30.96 -14.37 13.83
C SER A 38 30.90 -13.10 13.00
N SER A 39 31.34 -13.21 11.76
CA SER A 39 31.01 -12.28 10.69
C SER A 39 29.52 -12.43 10.45
N SER A 40 28.73 -11.85 11.34
CA SER A 40 27.40 -11.36 11.02
C SER A 40 27.64 -10.27 9.97
N SER A 41 27.69 -10.68 8.71
CA SER A 41 27.33 -9.82 7.59
C SER A 41 25.82 -9.59 7.65
N GLY A 42 25.36 -9.11 8.81
CA GLY A 42 23.97 -8.85 9.09
C GLY A 42 23.56 -7.71 8.19
N GLU A 43 22.70 -8.02 7.24
CA GLU A 43 21.96 -7.00 6.52
C GLU A 43 21.37 -6.01 7.54
N PRO A 44 21.39 -4.70 7.22
CA PRO A 44 20.85 -3.69 8.09
C PRO A 44 19.41 -4.06 8.47
N VAL A 45 19.15 -4.10 9.77
CA VAL A 45 17.82 -4.32 10.30
C VAL A 45 16.98 -3.08 9.97
N ALA A 46 15.86 -3.27 9.27
CA ALA A 46 14.92 -2.20 9.04
C ALA A 46 14.32 -1.72 10.37
N VAL A 47 14.47 -0.44 10.66
CA VAL A 47 13.81 0.22 11.78
C VAL A 47 12.52 0.86 11.26
N PRO A 48 11.36 0.63 11.90
CA PRO A 48 10.13 1.30 11.52
C PRO A 48 10.30 2.81 11.49
N THR A 49 9.85 3.44 10.42
CA THR A 49 9.78 4.89 10.28
C THR A 49 8.32 5.24 10.05
N PRO A 50 7.55 5.53 11.11
CA PRO A 50 6.13 5.82 11.01
C PRO A 50 5.87 6.98 10.05
N ALA A 51 4.80 6.84 9.25
CA ALA A 51 4.27 7.89 8.40
C ALA A 51 2.84 8.23 8.85
N GLU A 52 2.44 9.47 8.61
CA GLU A 52 1.07 9.90 8.85
C GLU A 52 0.14 9.28 7.80
N VAL A 53 -0.99 8.75 8.24
CA VAL A 53 -2.07 8.31 7.35
C VAL A 53 -2.82 9.55 6.89
N THR A 54 -2.86 9.78 5.58
CA THR A 54 -3.49 10.96 4.96
C THR A 54 -4.81 10.67 4.26
N GLY A 55 -5.13 9.40 4.05
CA GLY A 55 -6.35 8.98 3.38
C GLY A 55 -6.41 7.47 3.20
N TYR A 56 -7.16 7.04 2.20
CA TYR A 56 -7.20 5.63 1.79
C TYR A 56 -6.93 5.48 0.31
N ASP A 57 -6.49 4.29 -0.09
CA ASP A 57 -6.31 3.92 -1.50
C ASP A 57 -7.13 2.68 -1.85
N CYS A 58 -7.86 2.76 -2.96
CA CYS A 58 -8.59 1.66 -3.55
C CYS A 58 -8.03 1.36 -4.95
N ASN A 59 -6.92 0.63 -5.02
CA ASN A 59 -6.21 0.31 -6.26
C ASN A 59 -5.86 1.57 -7.05
N ILE A 60 -4.94 2.40 -6.53
CA ILE A 60 -4.47 3.68 -7.08
C ILE A 60 -5.56 4.76 -7.24
N ARG A 61 -6.66 4.61 -6.49
CA ARG A 61 -7.74 5.59 -6.39
C ARG A 61 -7.72 6.19 -4.98
N PRO A 62 -7.33 7.47 -4.84
CA PRO A 62 -7.39 8.12 -3.55
C PRO A 62 -8.83 8.25 -3.09
N VAL A 63 -9.08 7.89 -1.85
CA VAL A 63 -10.37 8.00 -1.18
C VAL A 63 -10.22 9.02 -0.07
N ASP A 64 -11.03 10.07 -0.15
CA ASP A 64 -11.06 11.14 0.84
C ASP A 64 -11.54 10.61 2.21
N PRO A 65 -10.78 10.82 3.29
CA PRO A 65 -11.13 10.28 4.60
C PRO A 65 -12.41 10.89 5.16
N GLU A 66 -12.67 12.20 4.95
CA GLU A 66 -13.90 12.84 5.45
C GLU A 66 -15.13 12.26 4.76
N ALA A 67 -15.07 12.05 3.44
CA ALA A 67 -16.15 11.43 2.68
C ALA A 67 -16.37 9.96 3.08
N PHE A 68 -15.29 9.20 3.27
CA PHE A 68 -15.36 7.80 3.70
C PHE A 68 -15.94 7.64 5.10
N GLU A 69 -15.63 8.54 6.03
CA GLU A 69 -16.19 8.54 7.38
C GLU A 69 -17.65 8.99 7.40
N ALA A 70 -17.99 10.03 6.61
CA ALA A 70 -19.34 10.57 6.56
C ALA A 70 -20.36 9.55 6.02
N ARG A 71 -19.93 8.67 5.10
CA ARG A 71 -20.76 7.62 4.46
C ARG A 71 -22.12 8.14 4.02
N VAL A 72 -22.11 9.30 3.35
CA VAL A 72 -23.34 9.94 2.86
C VAL A 72 -24.03 8.94 1.90
N PRO A 73 -25.26 8.49 2.18
CA PRO A 73 -25.87 7.45 1.37
C PRO A 73 -26.12 7.93 -0.05
N LEU A 74 -25.98 7.04 -1.04
CA LEU A 74 -26.23 7.34 -2.45
C LEU A 74 -27.63 7.93 -2.69
N SER A 75 -28.63 7.47 -1.93
CA SER A 75 -30.01 7.97 -1.98
C SER A 75 -30.15 9.47 -1.68
N SER A 76 -29.15 10.10 -1.04
CA SER A 76 -29.12 11.55 -0.82
C SER A 76 -28.99 12.38 -2.11
N LEU A 77 -28.50 11.77 -3.21
CA LEU A 77 -28.40 12.39 -4.52
C LEU A 77 -29.73 12.38 -5.29
N GLY A 78 -30.78 11.76 -4.73
CA GLY A 78 -32.11 11.70 -5.32
C GLY A 78 -32.13 10.97 -6.67
N ALA A 79 -33.04 11.39 -7.55
CA ALA A 79 -33.27 10.73 -8.83
C ALA A 79 -32.06 10.73 -9.77
N GLU A 80 -31.18 11.73 -9.65
CA GLU A 80 -29.96 11.80 -10.48
C GLU A 80 -28.92 10.76 -10.06
N GLY A 81 -28.70 10.57 -8.75
CA GLY A 81 -27.82 9.51 -8.26
C GLY A 81 -28.35 8.11 -8.56
N ALA A 82 -29.65 7.89 -8.41
CA ALA A 82 -30.28 6.63 -8.78
C ALA A 82 -30.15 6.33 -10.28
N ALA A 83 -30.34 7.33 -11.14
CA ALA A 83 -30.13 7.19 -12.59
C ALA A 83 -28.66 6.90 -12.92
N ALA A 84 -27.72 7.61 -12.28
CA ALA A 84 -26.29 7.38 -12.47
C ALA A 84 -25.91 5.95 -12.10
N PHE A 85 -26.32 5.49 -10.91
CA PHE A 85 -26.07 4.12 -10.47
C PHE A 85 -26.67 3.10 -11.43
N ALA A 86 -27.98 3.19 -11.71
CA ALA A 86 -28.68 2.24 -12.57
C ALA A 86 -28.07 2.12 -13.97
N GLU A 87 -27.65 3.23 -14.59
CA GLU A 87 -26.99 3.21 -15.89
C GLU A 87 -25.58 2.61 -15.81
N THR A 88 -24.83 2.88 -14.75
CA THR A 88 -23.46 2.38 -14.58
C THR A 88 -23.40 0.91 -14.23
N THR A 89 -24.41 0.39 -13.54
CA THR A 89 -24.50 -1.04 -13.18
C THR A 89 -25.39 -1.82 -14.13
N GLN A 90 -25.81 -1.23 -15.25
CA GLN A 90 -26.70 -1.89 -16.21
C GLN A 90 -26.03 -3.16 -16.76
N GLY A 91 -26.73 -4.29 -16.70
CA GLY A 91 -26.21 -5.58 -17.14
C GLY A 91 -25.39 -6.34 -16.08
N MET A 92 -25.18 -5.72 -14.90
CA MET A 92 -24.54 -6.36 -13.75
C MET A 92 -25.57 -6.88 -12.74
N GLU A 93 -26.86 -6.92 -13.10
CA GLU A 93 -27.92 -7.34 -12.20
C GLU A 93 -27.72 -8.80 -11.75
N GLY A 94 -27.60 -9.00 -10.43
CA GLY A 94 -27.37 -10.32 -9.86
C GLY A 94 -25.91 -10.78 -9.87
N HIS A 95 -24.97 -9.93 -10.34
CA HIS A 95 -23.55 -10.18 -10.12
C HIS A 95 -23.24 -10.02 -8.62
N PRO A 96 -22.55 -10.97 -7.97
CA PRO A 96 -22.24 -10.90 -6.53
C PRO A 96 -21.53 -9.60 -6.13
N GLY A 97 -20.74 -9.04 -7.05
CA GLY A 97 -20.04 -7.75 -6.87
C GLY A 97 -20.82 -6.50 -7.25
N TYR A 98 -22.13 -6.58 -7.52
CA TYR A 98 -23.00 -5.40 -7.76
C TYR A 98 -24.40 -5.60 -7.16
N PRO A 99 -24.56 -5.57 -5.83
CA PRO A 99 -25.86 -5.65 -5.18
C PRO A 99 -26.67 -4.35 -5.37
N PRO A 100 -27.94 -4.34 -4.91
CA PRO A 100 -28.78 -3.14 -4.95
C PRO A 100 -28.11 -1.91 -4.32
N GLU A 101 -28.67 -0.73 -4.57
CA GLU A 101 -28.18 0.57 -4.04
C GLU A 101 -27.90 0.58 -2.52
N ASP A 102 -28.52 -0.31 -1.76
CA ASP A 102 -28.31 -0.47 -0.32
C ASP A 102 -26.83 -0.77 0.01
N GLY A 103 -26.23 0.13 0.80
CA GLY A 103 -24.84 0.03 1.24
C GLY A 103 -23.84 0.88 0.45
N TRP A 104 -24.25 1.44 -0.69
CA TRP A 104 -23.46 2.43 -1.43
C TRP A 104 -23.52 3.81 -0.78
N PHE A 105 -22.36 4.44 -0.66
CA PHE A 105 -22.19 5.81 -0.17
C PHE A 105 -21.34 6.62 -1.12
N VAL A 106 -21.54 7.94 -1.09
CA VAL A 106 -20.92 8.92 -1.99
C VAL A 106 -19.54 9.29 -1.46
N LEU A 107 -18.52 9.14 -2.31
CA LEU A 107 -17.19 9.70 -2.10
C LEU A 107 -17.08 11.10 -2.70
N ALA A 108 -17.57 11.27 -3.93
CA ALA A 108 -17.63 12.54 -4.61
C ALA A 108 -18.85 12.59 -5.54
N ALA A 109 -19.47 13.77 -5.68
CA ALA A 109 -20.55 13.97 -6.63
C ALA A 109 -20.56 15.40 -7.17
N SER A 110 -20.83 15.52 -8.46
CA SER A 110 -21.06 16.77 -9.17
C SER A 110 -22.13 16.57 -10.25
N ALA A 111 -22.43 17.61 -11.03
CA ALA A 111 -23.38 17.50 -12.15
C ALA A 111 -22.88 16.58 -13.29
N THR A 112 -21.59 16.27 -13.32
CA THR A 112 -20.97 15.49 -14.40
C THR A 112 -20.23 14.25 -13.93
N ASP A 113 -19.97 14.09 -12.64
CA ASP A 113 -19.11 13.03 -12.13
C ASP A 113 -19.70 12.50 -10.81
N ILE A 114 -19.66 11.19 -10.62
CA ILE A 114 -20.03 10.53 -9.37
C ILE A 114 -19.01 9.46 -9.05
N GLU A 115 -18.61 9.40 -7.79
CA GLU A 115 -17.77 8.35 -7.23
C GLU A 115 -18.47 7.81 -5.98
N ILE A 116 -18.67 6.51 -5.96
CA ILE A 116 -19.35 5.81 -4.89
C ILE A 116 -18.52 4.61 -4.46
N MET A 117 -18.70 4.25 -3.21
CA MET A 117 -18.05 3.10 -2.62
C MET A 117 -19.04 2.35 -1.73
N ARG A 118 -18.79 1.07 -1.52
CA ARG A 118 -19.43 0.30 -0.46
C ARG A 118 -18.45 -0.67 0.17
N ALA A 119 -18.78 -1.12 1.38
CA ALA A 119 -18.12 -2.26 1.98
C ALA A 119 -18.70 -3.57 1.43
N VAL A 120 -17.83 -4.56 1.24
CA VAL A 120 -18.16 -5.94 0.90
C VAL A 120 -18.31 -6.72 2.20
N THR A 121 -19.51 -7.20 2.48
CA THR A 121 -19.83 -7.92 3.73
C THR A 121 -19.23 -9.32 3.79
N GLU A 122 -19.06 -9.95 2.63
CA GLU A 122 -18.46 -11.28 2.49
C GLU A 122 -17.33 -11.17 1.45
N PRO A 123 -16.08 -10.96 1.89
CA PRO A 123 -14.94 -10.94 0.99
C PRO A 123 -14.92 -12.21 0.14
N TYR A 124 -14.71 -12.06 -1.16
CA TYR A 124 -14.74 -13.15 -2.11
C TYR A 124 -13.42 -13.27 -2.87
N GLU A 125 -13.09 -14.48 -3.28
CA GLU A 125 -11.87 -14.73 -4.03
C GLU A 125 -12.03 -14.35 -5.49
N MET A 126 -11.11 -13.54 -6.01
CA MET A 126 -11.10 -13.17 -7.43
C MET A 126 -10.34 -14.17 -8.31
N GLY A 127 -9.65 -15.14 -7.71
CA GLY A 127 -8.92 -16.20 -8.43
C GLY A 127 -7.63 -15.72 -9.11
N ASN A 128 -7.21 -14.48 -8.87
CA ASN A 128 -5.98 -13.86 -9.39
C ASN A 128 -4.85 -13.79 -8.34
N GLY A 129 -5.09 -14.30 -7.12
CA GLY A 129 -4.12 -14.28 -6.02
C GLY A 129 -4.02 -12.92 -5.31
N GLU A 130 -4.88 -11.96 -5.63
CA GLU A 130 -4.97 -10.69 -4.90
C GLU A 130 -5.66 -10.87 -3.55
N ILE A 131 -5.42 -9.92 -2.65
CA ILE A 131 -6.11 -9.84 -1.36
C ILE A 131 -7.62 -9.72 -1.64
N PRO A 132 -8.48 -10.57 -1.04
CA PRO A 132 -9.93 -10.49 -1.24
C PRO A 132 -10.45 -9.06 -0.99
N PRO A 133 -11.32 -8.50 -1.83
CA PRO A 133 -11.80 -7.15 -1.62
C PRO A 133 -12.67 -7.05 -0.36
N ASP A 134 -12.51 -5.96 0.39
CA ASP A 134 -13.47 -5.54 1.42
C ASP A 134 -14.28 -4.31 0.99
N HIS A 135 -13.97 -3.73 -0.17
CA HIS A 135 -14.71 -2.62 -0.73
C HIS A 135 -14.91 -2.79 -2.24
N GLU A 136 -15.96 -2.16 -2.75
CA GLU A 136 -16.20 -1.96 -4.16
C GLU A 136 -16.29 -0.47 -4.44
N TYR A 137 -15.64 -0.04 -5.51
CA TYR A 137 -15.60 1.34 -5.98
C TYR A 137 -16.19 1.43 -7.37
N VAL A 138 -17.04 2.42 -7.61
CA VAL A 138 -17.58 2.76 -8.93
C VAL A 138 -17.45 4.26 -9.14
N ALA A 139 -16.93 4.63 -10.31
CA ALA A 139 -16.86 6.00 -10.76
C ALA A 139 -17.44 6.13 -12.16
N ALA A 140 -18.28 7.14 -12.32
CA ALA A 140 -19.01 7.39 -13.54
C ALA A 140 -19.04 8.85 -13.91
N LYS A 141 -19.12 9.08 -15.21
CA LYS A 141 -19.15 10.41 -15.80
C LYS A 141 -20.35 10.56 -16.70
N ARG A 142 -20.99 11.72 -16.63
CA ARG A 142 -22.03 12.12 -17.56
C ARG A 142 -21.40 12.49 -18.89
N VAL A 143 -21.79 11.77 -19.93
CA VAL A 143 -21.32 12.01 -21.30
C VAL A 143 -22.46 12.58 -22.15
N GLU A 144 -22.10 13.52 -23.02
CA GLU A 144 -23.00 14.12 -24.00
C GLU A 144 -22.42 13.90 -25.40
N GLU A 145 -23.10 13.10 -26.22
CA GLU A 145 -22.70 12.83 -27.60
C GLU A 145 -23.67 13.50 -28.58
N PRO A 146 -23.19 14.12 -29.68
CA PRO A 146 -24.07 14.79 -30.64
C PRO A 146 -25.11 13.84 -31.25
N GLY A 147 -26.39 14.15 -31.03
CA GLY A 147 -27.51 13.35 -31.56
C GLY A 147 -28.02 12.27 -30.62
N GLU A 148 -27.43 12.12 -29.43
CA GLU A 148 -27.85 11.19 -28.38
C GLU A 148 -28.36 11.93 -27.14
N ALA A 149 -29.15 11.25 -26.32
CA ALA A 149 -29.50 11.78 -25.00
C ALA A 149 -28.30 11.67 -24.05
N PRO A 150 -28.09 12.63 -23.13
CA PRO A 150 -27.06 12.51 -22.09
C PRO A 150 -27.25 11.21 -21.31
N ARG A 151 -26.14 10.55 -21.00
CA ARG A 151 -26.13 9.31 -20.22
C ARG A 151 -24.94 9.28 -19.27
N TRP A 152 -25.03 8.47 -18.24
CA TRP A 152 -23.90 8.13 -17.39
C TRP A 152 -23.10 7.00 -18.02
N MET A 153 -21.78 7.12 -17.95
CA MET A 153 -20.83 6.13 -18.41
C MET A 153 -19.89 5.80 -17.26
N GLU A 154 -19.86 4.51 -16.87
CA GLU A 154 -18.81 4.00 -16.00
C GLU A 154 -17.45 4.23 -16.67
N TRP A 155 -16.54 4.91 -15.97
CA TRP A 155 -15.17 5.06 -16.44
C TRP A 155 -14.18 4.28 -15.58
N SER A 156 -14.59 3.84 -14.39
CA SER A 156 -13.81 2.96 -13.52
C SER A 156 -14.76 2.21 -12.59
N ALA A 157 -14.58 0.90 -12.50
CA ALA A 157 -15.12 0.12 -11.41
C ALA A 157 -14.12 -0.93 -10.96
N SER A 158 -13.94 -1.07 -9.65
CA SER A 158 -12.91 -1.95 -9.10
C SER A 158 -13.28 -2.43 -7.70
N PRO A 159 -13.22 -3.74 -7.45
CA PRO A 159 -13.14 -4.25 -6.08
C PRO A 159 -11.73 -4.02 -5.53
N CYS A 160 -11.61 -3.68 -4.25
CA CYS A 160 -10.32 -3.48 -3.60
C CYS A 160 -10.31 -3.95 -2.15
N ALA A 161 -9.15 -4.36 -1.67
CA ALA A 161 -8.83 -4.33 -0.25
C ALA A 161 -8.36 -2.91 0.06
N LEU A 162 -9.18 -2.15 0.79
CA LEU A 162 -8.94 -0.72 1.03
C LEU A 162 -7.68 -0.54 1.88
N ARG A 163 -6.73 0.25 1.38
CA ARG A 163 -5.42 0.48 1.99
C ARG A 163 -5.36 1.82 2.70
N LEU A 164 -4.52 1.92 3.72
CA LEU A 164 -4.14 3.19 4.32
C LEU A 164 -3.16 3.90 3.36
N ASP A 165 -3.46 5.16 3.04
CA ASP A 165 -2.58 6.02 2.24
C ASP A 165 -1.65 6.81 3.17
N TYR A 166 -0.35 6.80 2.87
CA TYR A 166 0.71 7.32 3.73
C TYR A 166 1.46 8.45 3.04
N ALA A 167 0.85 9.64 2.95
CA ALA A 167 1.47 10.87 2.47
C ALA A 167 2.45 10.69 1.28
N GLU A 168 3.74 10.91 1.49
CA GLU A 168 4.78 10.90 0.44
C GLU A 168 5.19 9.49 -0.02
N LEU A 169 4.42 8.46 0.33
CA LEU A 169 4.70 7.06 0.04
C LEU A 169 3.55 6.44 -0.77
N ASP A 170 3.91 5.69 -1.80
CA ASP A 170 2.96 4.85 -2.51
C ASP A 170 2.59 3.64 -1.66
N VAL A 171 1.33 3.22 -1.76
CA VAL A 171 0.83 2.00 -1.12
C VAL A 171 1.52 0.76 -1.69
N ALA A 172 1.70 -0.24 -0.83
CA ALA A 172 2.31 -1.52 -1.19
C ALA A 172 1.35 -2.69 -0.95
N THR A 173 1.51 -3.76 -1.71
CA THR A 173 1.00 -5.08 -1.35
C THR A 173 2.16 -5.90 -0.79
N VAL A 174 1.90 -6.69 0.24
CA VAL A 174 2.92 -7.56 0.84
C VAL A 174 2.52 -9.02 0.86
N SER A 175 3.51 -9.86 0.61
CA SER A 175 3.43 -11.31 0.75
C SER A 175 4.72 -11.84 1.36
N PHE A 176 4.76 -13.12 1.72
CA PHE A 176 6.02 -13.74 2.13
C PHE A 176 6.82 -14.18 0.90
N GLU A 177 8.15 -14.00 0.94
CA GLU A 177 9.03 -14.61 -0.05
C GLU A 177 8.99 -16.15 0.04
N ALA A 178 8.99 -16.65 1.26
CA ALA A 178 8.73 -18.04 1.61
C ALA A 178 8.01 -18.08 2.95
N LEU A 179 7.26 -19.16 3.23
CA LEU A 179 6.62 -19.33 4.53
C LEU A 179 7.66 -19.15 5.66
N PRO A 180 7.41 -18.25 6.64
CA PRO A 180 8.39 -17.94 7.66
C PRO A 180 8.62 -19.14 8.58
N ASP A 181 9.87 -19.34 8.99
CA ASP A 181 10.25 -20.34 9.99
C ASP A 181 9.88 -19.85 11.40
N PRO A 182 9.03 -20.57 12.16
CA PRO A 182 8.69 -20.21 13.55
C PRO A 182 9.90 -20.04 14.48
N SER A 183 11.03 -20.69 14.18
CA SER A 183 12.25 -20.55 14.99
C SER A 183 13.12 -19.36 14.60
N SER A 184 12.79 -18.66 13.50
CA SER A 184 13.50 -17.50 12.99
C SER A 184 13.00 -16.20 13.63
N ASP A 185 13.92 -15.30 13.95
CA ASP A 185 13.65 -13.89 14.29
C ASP A 185 13.73 -12.98 13.05
N ARG A 186 13.81 -13.56 11.85
CA ARG A 186 13.84 -12.85 10.57
C ARG A 186 12.69 -13.31 9.68
N ILE A 187 11.98 -12.36 9.09
CA ILE A 187 10.94 -12.59 8.10
C ILE A 187 11.30 -11.82 6.84
N THR A 188 11.32 -12.50 5.69
CA THR A 188 11.49 -11.85 4.39
C THR A 188 10.15 -11.73 3.68
N PHE A 189 9.77 -10.50 3.39
CA PHE A 189 8.57 -10.15 2.63
C PHE A 189 8.92 -9.90 1.17
N LEU A 190 7.96 -10.11 0.27
CA LEU A 190 7.93 -9.54 -1.06
C LEU A 190 7.00 -8.33 -1.03
N VAL A 191 7.55 -7.17 -1.39
CA VAL A 191 6.83 -5.89 -1.40
C VAL A 191 6.60 -5.48 -2.85
N ASP A 192 5.33 -5.39 -3.24
CA ASP A 192 4.89 -4.99 -4.57
C ASP A 192 4.42 -3.52 -4.54
N GLU A 193 5.07 -2.67 -5.34
CA GLU A 193 4.63 -1.29 -5.54
C GLU A 193 3.55 -1.20 -6.62
N HIS A 194 2.61 -0.27 -6.45
CA HIS A 194 1.52 -0.05 -7.40
C HIS A 194 1.85 1.03 -8.45
N ALA A 195 2.73 1.97 -8.11
CA ALA A 195 3.15 3.02 -9.02
C ALA A 195 4.03 2.46 -10.15
N CYS A 196 3.97 3.08 -11.34
CA CYS A 196 4.77 2.63 -12.47
C CYS A 196 6.26 2.85 -12.21
N ASN A 197 7.08 1.80 -12.38
CA ASN A 197 8.52 1.87 -12.09
C ASN A 197 9.46 1.41 -13.23
N SER A 198 8.99 1.46 -14.48
CA SER A 198 9.78 1.10 -15.67
C SER A 198 10.34 -0.33 -15.66
N GLY A 199 9.66 -1.28 -14.98
CA GLY A 199 10.11 -2.66 -14.89
C GLY A 199 11.23 -2.90 -13.88
N GLU A 200 11.54 -1.92 -13.04
CA GLU A 200 12.49 -2.08 -11.93
C GLU A 200 11.77 -2.38 -10.62
N ASP A 201 12.52 -2.89 -9.64
CA ASP A 201 12.01 -3.12 -8.28
C ASP A 201 12.08 -1.83 -7.42
N ALA A 202 11.62 -1.95 -6.18
CA ALA A 202 11.65 -0.94 -5.14
C ALA A 202 12.86 -1.04 -4.20
N ALA A 203 13.96 -1.65 -4.64
CA ALA A 203 15.16 -1.76 -3.83
C ALA A 203 15.63 -0.37 -3.34
N GLY A 204 15.84 -0.26 -2.03
CA GLY A 204 16.23 0.99 -1.36
C GLY A 204 15.12 2.05 -1.28
N ARG A 205 13.89 1.75 -1.70
CA ARG A 205 12.70 2.64 -1.61
C ARG A 205 11.61 2.11 -0.69
N VAL A 206 11.56 0.80 -0.45
CA VAL A 206 10.68 0.19 0.56
C VAL A 206 10.98 0.77 1.95
N GLN A 207 9.92 1.09 2.69
CA GLN A 207 9.97 1.59 4.05
C GLN A 207 9.03 0.75 4.92
N LEU A 208 9.55 0.27 6.06
CA LEU A 208 8.76 -0.32 7.13
C LEU A 208 8.12 0.82 7.93
N LEU A 209 6.80 0.86 7.99
CA LEU A 209 6.02 1.94 8.63
C LEU A 209 5.62 1.58 10.06
N ALA A 210 5.21 0.34 10.26
CA ALA A 210 4.84 -0.20 11.55
C ALA A 210 5.50 -1.57 11.75
N LEU A 211 5.92 -1.83 13.00
CA LEU A 211 6.28 -3.14 13.50
C LEU A 211 5.86 -3.19 14.96
N GLU A 212 4.73 -3.83 15.24
CA GLU A 212 4.26 -4.08 16.59
C GLU A 212 4.30 -5.58 16.87
N GLU A 213 4.99 -5.97 17.94
CA GLU A 213 5.11 -7.36 18.36
C GLU A 213 4.32 -7.57 19.65
N THR A 214 3.35 -8.48 19.61
CA THR A 214 2.62 -8.96 20.77
C THR A 214 2.94 -10.42 21.03
N ASP A 215 2.33 -11.01 22.06
CA ASP A 215 2.49 -12.44 22.36
C ASP A 215 1.85 -13.34 21.29
N ASP A 216 0.88 -12.83 20.52
CA ASP A 216 0.08 -13.56 19.55
C ASP A 216 0.26 -13.10 18.10
N ARG A 217 0.84 -11.91 17.87
CA ARG A 217 0.92 -11.29 16.54
C ARG A 217 2.21 -10.53 16.29
N VAL A 218 2.51 -10.38 15.00
CA VAL A 218 3.50 -9.45 14.45
C VAL A 218 2.78 -8.59 13.42
N GLU A 219 2.49 -7.35 13.78
CA GLU A 219 1.78 -6.41 12.92
C GLU A 219 2.78 -5.56 12.12
N VAL A 220 2.62 -5.53 10.81
CA VAL A 220 3.53 -4.85 9.88
C VAL A 220 2.75 -3.94 8.93
N ALA A 221 3.36 -2.84 8.52
CA ALA A 221 2.88 -2.00 7.42
C ALA A 221 4.06 -1.51 6.59
N PHE A 222 3.89 -1.43 5.28
CA PHE A 222 4.93 -1.02 4.35
C PHE A 222 4.44 0.09 3.43
N GLY A 223 5.35 0.99 3.07
CA GLY A 223 5.16 1.98 2.02
C GLY A 223 6.36 1.99 1.09
N VAL A 224 6.18 2.52 -0.12
CA VAL A 224 7.25 2.63 -1.11
C VAL A 224 7.45 4.08 -1.48
N ARG A 225 8.67 4.60 -1.33
CA ARG A 225 8.98 5.94 -1.83
C ARG A 225 8.81 5.98 -3.36
N PRO A 226 8.04 6.91 -3.92
CA PRO A 226 7.80 6.99 -5.35
C PRO A 226 9.10 7.23 -6.10
N ARG A 227 9.20 6.70 -7.32
CA ARG A 227 10.29 7.05 -8.22
C ARG A 227 10.00 8.41 -8.86
N ASN A 228 10.90 9.36 -8.66
CA ASN A 228 10.78 10.67 -9.30
C ASN A 228 10.95 10.57 -10.83
N VAL A 229 9.98 11.17 -11.56
CA VAL A 229 9.92 11.51 -13.00
C VAL A 229 10.09 10.39 -14.04
N GLY A 230 9.09 10.29 -14.94
CA GLY A 230 9.20 9.66 -16.25
C GLY A 230 9.16 8.13 -16.28
N ALA A 231 8.81 7.49 -15.16
CA ALA A 231 8.66 6.05 -15.11
C ALA A 231 7.49 5.57 -15.99
N THR A 232 7.66 4.40 -16.61
CA THR A 232 6.69 3.78 -17.51
C THR A 232 6.12 2.51 -16.89
N CYS A 233 4.93 2.08 -17.32
CA CYS A 233 4.23 0.95 -16.73
C CYS A 233 4.63 -0.34 -17.46
N GLN A 234 5.85 -0.84 -17.24
CA GLN A 234 6.38 -2.09 -17.83
C GLN A 234 6.34 -3.27 -16.83
N GLY A 235 5.48 -3.16 -15.80
CA GLY A 235 5.44 -4.05 -14.64
C GLY A 235 6.30 -3.53 -13.49
N ASN A 236 6.10 -4.12 -12.32
CA ASN A 236 6.77 -3.80 -11.06
C ASN A 236 7.19 -5.12 -10.39
N PRO A 237 8.42 -5.61 -10.62
CA PRO A 237 8.92 -6.78 -9.91
C PRO A 237 8.87 -6.61 -8.39
N SER A 238 8.44 -7.66 -7.68
CA SER A 238 8.39 -7.66 -6.22
C SER A 238 9.78 -7.45 -5.61
N THR A 239 9.85 -6.69 -4.52
CA THR A 239 11.10 -6.36 -3.83
C THR A 239 11.23 -7.15 -2.53
N PRO A 240 12.25 -8.00 -2.38
CA PRO A 240 12.54 -8.63 -1.10
C PRO A 240 12.87 -7.59 -0.02
N PHE A 241 12.27 -7.74 1.16
CA PHE A 241 12.52 -6.88 2.31
C PHE A 241 12.50 -7.68 3.61
N THR A 242 13.62 -7.66 4.34
CA THR A 242 13.78 -8.45 5.56
C THR A 242 13.52 -7.60 6.80
N VAL A 243 12.60 -8.06 7.65
CA VAL A 243 12.33 -7.50 8.97
C VAL A 243 12.96 -8.38 10.05
N ALA A 244 13.58 -7.77 11.04
CA ALA A 244 14.04 -8.48 12.24
C ALA A 244 13.07 -8.25 13.39
N LEU A 245 12.75 -9.33 14.09
CA LEU A 245 11.89 -9.36 15.27
C LEU A 245 12.74 -9.29 16.54
N SER A 246 12.10 -8.91 17.64
CA SER A 246 12.70 -8.93 18.97
C SER A 246 12.90 -10.34 19.54
N ALA A 247 12.15 -11.32 19.02
CA ALA A 247 12.20 -12.74 19.37
C ALA A 247 11.80 -13.61 18.16
N PRO A 248 12.11 -14.93 18.16
CA PRO A 248 11.64 -15.86 17.13
C PRO A 248 10.13 -15.81 16.92
N LEU A 249 9.67 -15.90 15.67
CA LEU A 249 8.26 -15.75 15.29
C LEU A 249 7.31 -16.63 16.14
N GLY A 250 7.69 -17.88 16.37
CA GLY A 250 6.87 -18.86 17.08
C GLY A 250 5.56 -19.10 16.35
N GLU A 251 4.46 -19.15 17.11
CA GLU A 251 3.10 -19.32 16.59
C GLU A 251 2.40 -17.98 16.31
N ARG A 252 3.13 -16.85 16.38
CA ARG A 252 2.54 -15.52 16.18
C ARG A 252 2.07 -15.35 14.74
N GLU A 253 0.87 -14.81 14.57
CA GLU A 253 0.33 -14.49 13.26
C GLU A 253 0.94 -13.18 12.74
N VAL A 254 1.40 -13.16 11.48
CA VAL A 254 1.87 -11.92 10.86
C VAL A 254 0.70 -11.23 10.18
N VAL A 255 0.43 -9.98 10.53
CA VAL A 255 -0.75 -9.22 10.07
C VAL A 255 -0.31 -7.98 9.31
N ASP A 256 -0.86 -7.78 8.11
CA ASP A 256 -0.76 -6.54 7.36
C ASP A 256 -1.74 -5.50 7.93
N THR A 257 -1.17 -4.46 8.52
CA THR A 257 -1.86 -3.28 9.06
C THR A 257 -1.82 -2.10 8.11
N GLY A 258 -1.26 -2.27 6.90
CA GLY A 258 -1.39 -1.33 5.79
C GLY A 258 -2.81 -1.30 5.19
N LEU A 259 -3.69 -2.20 5.61
CA LEU A 259 -5.10 -2.28 5.22
C LEU A 259 -6.01 -1.60 6.25
N VAL A 260 -7.11 -1.01 5.79
CA VAL A 260 -8.16 -0.45 6.67
C VAL A 260 -8.76 -1.53 7.58
N ILE A 261 -8.91 -2.75 7.04
CA ILE A 261 -9.23 -3.94 7.83
C ILE A 261 -7.96 -4.79 7.84
N PRO A 262 -7.21 -4.85 8.98
CA PRO A 262 -5.98 -5.64 9.06
C PRO A 262 -6.21 -7.12 8.79
N ARG A 263 -5.26 -7.77 8.10
CA ARG A 263 -5.39 -9.19 7.69
C ARG A 263 -4.07 -9.95 7.78
N PRO A 264 -4.11 -11.27 7.99
CA PRO A 264 -2.90 -12.07 7.98
C PRO A 264 -2.18 -12.02 6.62
N VAL A 265 -0.86 -11.84 6.66
CA VAL A 265 0.01 -11.87 5.47
C VAL A 265 0.07 -13.30 4.94
N GLY A 266 0.09 -13.44 3.61
CA GLY A 266 0.22 -14.77 3.00
C GLY A 266 -1.03 -15.62 3.13
N LEU A 267 -2.18 -15.04 3.48
CA LEU A 267 -3.47 -15.58 3.05
C LEU A 267 -3.51 -15.52 1.52
N SER A 268 -2.90 -16.50 0.87
CA SER A 268 -3.47 -17.03 -0.35
C SER A 268 -4.78 -17.72 0.06
N PRO A 269 -5.88 -17.60 -0.71
CA PRO A 269 -7.05 -18.43 -0.51
C PRO A 269 -6.60 -19.84 -0.23
N GLN A 270 -7.04 -20.41 0.90
CA GLN A 270 -6.87 -21.83 1.09
C GLN A 270 -7.57 -22.52 -0.08
N VAL A 271 -6.77 -23.01 -1.03
CA VAL A 271 -7.15 -24.11 -1.91
C VAL A 271 -7.70 -25.16 -0.98
N GLY A 272 -9.01 -25.39 -1.07
CA GLY A 272 -9.79 -26.14 -0.10
C GLY A 272 -9.02 -27.33 0.45
N MET A 273 -8.65 -27.25 1.72
CA MET A 273 -8.42 -28.43 2.53
C MET A 273 -9.78 -29.11 2.69
N PRO A 274 -9.99 -30.33 2.17
CA PRO A 274 -11.21 -31.06 2.47
C PRO A 274 -11.23 -31.33 3.97
N THR A 275 -12.27 -30.85 4.66
CA THR A 275 -12.61 -31.34 5.98
C THR A 275 -12.93 -32.83 5.84
N GLY A 276 -12.10 -33.68 6.45
CA GLY A 276 -12.37 -35.12 6.59
C GLY A 276 -13.56 -35.42 7.47
#